data_AF-A0A672FRF5-F1
#
_entry.id   AF-A0A672FRF5-F1
#
_cell.length_a   1.000
_cell.length_b   1.000
_cell.length_c   1.000
_cell.angle_alpha   90.00
_cell.angle_beta   90.00
_cell.angle_gamma   90.00
#
_symmetry.space_group_name_H-M   'P 1'
#
loop_
_entity.id
_entity.type
_entity.pdbx_description
1 polymer ?
#
loop_
_entity_poly.entity_id
_entity_poly.type
_entity_poly.pdbx_seq_one_letter_code
_entity_poly.pdbx_strand_id
1 'polypeptide(L)'
;MSALLRRCDPRRVGTWRGFHVGVVLSTFDLRKVELTPLEQRKLTFDSHAMVTELQSSGLEKRQAELVVSALVTLTTANMDIVYKDMVTKAHQEIALQQIMAHLDAIRKDMVILEKSEFANLRSENTKMKRELEQLQNRLKEESQKVRAETKLDINLERSRMSDMFTDQEKKLMEATSEFHHKKADLESDNMEINRKIDLQVASLKTLLESLKLETVRYLAGNPRPQRKNGSGRRTVPADVFAFPLSHRLLLPRHRSGSVPPVEVNAAL
;
A
#
# COMPACT_ATOMS: atom_id res chain seq x y z
N MET A 1 -4.35 32.47 29.53
CA MET A 1 -4.09 31.03 29.30
C MET A 1 -3.30 30.90 27.99
N SER A 2 -2.02 31.27 27.99
CA SER A 2 -0.82 30.40 28.10
C SER A 2 -0.55 29.48 26.90
N ALA A 3 0.20 30.06 25.95
CA ALA A 3 1.34 29.53 25.19
C ALA A 3 1.30 28.12 24.56
N LEU A 4 1.35 28.13 23.22
CA LEU A 4 1.79 27.06 22.33
C LEU A 4 3.21 26.58 22.68
N LEU A 5 3.36 25.29 23.02
CA LEU A 5 4.66 24.62 23.09
C LEU A 5 4.70 23.50 22.04
N ARG A 6 5.39 23.79 20.92
CA ARG A 6 5.98 22.76 20.06
C ARG A 6 6.98 21.97 20.89
N ARG A 7 6.70 20.68 21.15
CA ARG A 7 7.74 19.73 21.56
C ARG A 7 8.37 19.16 20.29
N CYS A 8 9.60 19.58 20.02
CA CYS A 8 10.53 18.83 19.19
C CYS A 8 11.07 17.67 20.03
N ASP A 9 10.93 16.44 19.55
CA ASP A 9 11.62 15.26 20.09
C ASP A 9 12.95 15.07 19.33
N PRO A 10 14.11 15.08 20.00
CA PRO A 10 15.36 14.66 19.41
C PRO A 10 15.91 13.45 20.16
N ARG A 11 15.36 12.25 19.96
CA ARG A 11 16.01 11.02 20.43
C ARG A 11 15.78 9.86 19.47
N ARG A 12 16.66 9.75 18.48
CA ARG A 12 17.08 8.45 17.95
C ARG A 12 18.58 8.53 17.70
N VAL A 13 19.33 8.02 18.68
CA VAL A 13 20.78 7.79 18.57
C VAL A 13 20.98 6.72 17.51
N GLY A 14 21.11 7.16 16.26
CA GLY A 14 21.71 6.36 15.21
C GLY A 14 23.20 6.44 15.42
N THR A 15 23.82 5.32 15.78
CA THR A 15 25.27 5.16 15.82
C THR A 15 25.77 5.24 14.39
N TRP A 16 26.00 6.46 13.90
CA TRP A 16 26.82 6.69 12.73
C TRP A 16 28.22 6.25 13.14
N ARG A 17 28.57 4.98 12.82
CA ARG A 17 29.96 4.57 12.74
C ARG A 17 30.57 5.46 11.67
N GLY A 18 31.22 6.53 12.12
CA GLY A 18 32.03 7.37 11.27
C GLY A 18 32.97 6.48 10.49
N PHE A 19 33.04 6.72 9.19
CA PHE A 19 34.21 6.35 8.42
C PHE A 19 35.41 6.96 9.16
N HIS A 20 36.10 6.14 9.94
CA HIS A 20 37.46 6.47 10.34
C HIS A 20 38.27 6.41 9.06
N VAL A 21 38.34 7.54 8.36
CA VAL A 21 39.51 7.86 7.55
C VAL A 21 40.61 8.01 8.58
N GLY A 22 41.22 6.89 8.94
CA GLY A 22 42.50 6.89 9.60
C GLY A 22 43.41 7.64 8.65
N VAL A 23 43.72 8.90 8.99
CA VAL A 23 44.90 9.56 8.47
C VAL A 23 46.03 8.65 8.93
N VAL A 24 46.41 7.71 8.06
CA VAL A 24 47.70 7.04 8.16
C VAL A 24 48.65 8.20 7.95
N LEU A 25 49.10 8.78 9.05
CA LEU A 25 50.29 9.60 9.07
C LEU A 25 51.39 8.58 8.73
N SER A 26 51.56 8.31 7.43
CA SER A 26 52.67 7.52 6.93
C SER A 26 53.89 8.33 7.31
N THR A 27 54.43 8.01 8.47
CA THR A 27 55.81 8.28 8.82
C THR A 27 56.60 7.55 7.76
N PHE A 28 56.84 8.23 6.63
CA PHE A 28 57.83 7.80 5.66
C PHE A 28 59.13 7.76 6.46
N ASP A 29 59.47 6.57 6.91
CA ASP A 29 60.70 6.28 7.61
C ASP A 29 61.80 6.37 6.56
N LEU A 30 62.17 7.61 6.24
CA LEU A 30 63.36 7.96 5.49
C LEU A 30 64.52 7.47 6.34
N ARG A 31 64.82 6.18 6.23
CA ARG A 31 65.99 5.58 6.86
C ARG A 31 67.16 6.46 6.48
N LYS A 32 67.71 7.17 7.47
CA LYS A 32 68.81 8.11 7.25
C LYS A 32 70.02 7.26 6.84
N VAL A 33 70.25 7.19 5.54
CA VAL A 33 71.32 6.40 4.95
C VAL A 33 72.63 7.13 5.24
N GLU A 34 73.24 6.86 6.39
CA GLU A 34 74.59 7.32 6.69
C GLU A 34 75.61 6.35 6.06
N LEU A 35 76.02 6.66 4.84
CA LEU A 35 77.21 6.09 4.22
C LEU A 35 78.40 6.99 4.56
N THR A 36 79.23 6.56 5.50
CA THR A 36 80.57 7.09 5.75
C THR A 36 81.59 6.44 4.79
N PRO A 37 82.80 6.99 4.66
CA PRO A 37 83.17 8.30 4.13
C PRO A 37 83.77 8.18 2.72
N LEU A 38 83.67 9.24 1.92
CA LEU A 38 84.22 9.28 0.55
C LEU A 38 85.73 9.08 0.55
N GLU A 39 86.17 7.94 0.00
CA GLU A 39 87.55 7.61 -0.39
C GLU A 39 88.12 8.58 -1.48
N GLN A 40 87.34 9.60 -1.85
CA GLN A 40 87.59 10.56 -2.92
C GLN A 40 88.14 11.91 -2.44
N ARG A 41 88.58 12.02 -1.17
CA ARG A 41 89.40 13.16 -0.70
C ARG A 41 90.83 13.13 -1.29
N LYS A 42 90.96 12.90 -2.59
CA LYS A 42 92.24 13.05 -3.29
C LYS A 42 92.40 14.51 -3.64
N LEU A 43 93.34 15.18 -2.98
CA LEU A 43 93.86 16.46 -3.47
C LEU A 43 94.34 16.25 -4.91
N THR A 44 93.77 16.97 -5.86
CA THR A 44 94.09 16.84 -7.29
C THR A 44 95.38 17.54 -7.69
N PHE A 45 96.08 18.12 -6.72
CA PHE A 45 97.22 18.98 -6.92
C PHE A 45 98.45 18.37 -6.21
N ASP A 46 99.56 18.30 -6.94
CA ASP A 46 100.85 17.85 -6.44
C ASP A 46 101.57 18.96 -5.66
N SER A 47 101.54 18.86 -4.32
CA SER A 47 102.20 19.79 -3.40
C SER A 47 103.67 20.04 -3.74
N HIS A 48 104.40 19.02 -4.21
CA HIS A 48 105.81 19.16 -4.52
C HIS A 48 106.04 19.95 -5.81
N ALA A 49 105.19 19.75 -6.82
CA ALA A 49 105.26 20.49 -8.08
C ALA A 49 105.02 22.00 -7.86
N MET A 50 104.02 22.41 -7.05
CA MET A 50 103.83 23.84 -6.75
C MET A 50 104.99 24.45 -6.00
N VAL A 51 105.55 23.74 -5.00
CA VAL A 51 106.69 24.27 -4.23
C VAL A 51 107.86 24.55 -5.18
N THR A 52 108.09 23.65 -6.14
CA THR A 52 109.16 23.79 -7.15
C THR A 52 108.89 24.96 -8.10
N GLU A 53 107.65 25.14 -8.55
CA GLU A 53 107.24 26.25 -9.42
C GLU A 53 107.35 27.61 -8.71
N LEU A 54 106.92 27.69 -7.45
CA LEU A 54 107.01 28.90 -6.63
C LEU A 54 108.47 29.28 -6.31
N GLN A 55 109.34 28.29 -6.10
CA GLN A 55 110.79 28.52 -5.97
C GLN A 55 111.40 29.08 -7.26
N SER A 56 111.00 28.53 -8.42
CA SER A 56 111.46 29.03 -9.72
C SER A 56 111.00 30.47 -10.02
N SER A 57 109.92 30.89 -9.37
CA SER A 57 109.34 32.25 -9.46
C SER A 57 109.99 33.25 -8.48
N GLY A 58 111.02 32.84 -7.73
CA GLY A 58 111.80 33.71 -6.85
C GLY A 58 111.40 33.71 -5.37
N LEU A 59 110.54 32.78 -4.93
CA LEU A 59 110.19 32.64 -3.51
C LEU A 59 111.18 31.74 -2.76
N GLU A 60 111.48 32.09 -1.51
CA GLU A 60 112.28 31.23 -0.64
C GLU A 60 111.56 29.89 -0.38
N LYS A 61 112.30 28.78 -0.33
CA LYS A 61 111.74 27.43 -0.10
C LYS A 61 110.75 27.37 1.07
N ARG A 62 111.10 28.01 2.20
CA ARG A 62 110.24 28.06 3.39
C ARG A 62 108.93 28.82 3.14
N GLN A 63 108.98 29.90 2.37
CA GLN A 63 107.80 30.70 2.03
C GLN A 63 106.88 29.96 1.05
N ALA A 64 107.47 29.28 0.05
CA ALA A 64 106.72 28.45 -0.89
C ALA A 64 106.00 27.27 -0.21
N GLU A 65 106.67 26.58 0.72
CA GLU A 65 106.06 25.51 1.54
C GLU A 65 104.91 26.04 2.41
N LEU A 66 105.06 27.23 3.00
CA LEU A 66 104.06 27.83 3.87
C LEU A 66 102.79 28.28 3.10
N VAL A 67 102.96 28.84 1.90
CA VAL A 67 101.82 29.15 1.01
C VAL A 67 101.12 27.88 0.54
N VAL A 68 101.87 26.85 0.13
CA VAL A 68 101.32 25.57 -0.31
C VAL A 68 100.56 24.87 0.82
N SER A 69 101.11 24.82 2.04
CA SER A 69 100.42 24.25 3.21
C SER A 69 99.13 24.99 3.56
N ALA A 70 99.10 26.33 3.49
CA ALA A 70 97.88 27.11 3.68
C ALA A 70 96.82 26.76 2.62
N LEU A 71 97.22 26.62 1.36
CA LEU A 71 96.35 26.24 0.26
C LEU A 71 95.81 24.81 0.41
N VAL A 72 96.64 23.85 0.82
CA VAL A 72 96.20 22.47 1.11
C VAL A 72 95.17 22.48 2.24
N THR A 73 95.42 23.24 3.31
CA THR A 73 94.51 23.32 4.46
C THR A 73 93.16 23.92 4.06
N LEU A 74 93.17 25.03 3.32
CA LEU A 74 91.95 25.68 2.82
C LEU A 74 91.19 24.79 1.84
N THR A 75 91.89 24.13 0.92
CA THR A 75 91.28 23.24 -0.08
C THR A 75 90.65 22.02 0.59
N THR A 76 91.31 21.45 1.61
CA THR A 76 90.77 20.32 2.37
C THR A 76 89.52 20.74 3.15
N ALA A 77 89.55 21.88 3.82
CA ALA A 77 88.38 22.41 4.53
C ALA A 77 87.21 22.73 3.58
N ASN A 78 87.49 23.30 2.40
CA ASN A 78 86.47 23.58 1.39
C ASN A 78 85.88 22.28 0.79
N MET A 79 86.72 21.28 0.52
CA MET A 79 86.25 19.96 0.08
C MET A 79 85.31 19.32 1.11
N ASP A 80 85.62 19.39 2.41
CA ASP A 80 84.76 18.83 3.45
C ASP A 80 83.38 19.49 3.53
N ILE A 81 83.30 20.80 3.31
CA ILE A 81 82.03 21.53 3.24
C ILE A 81 81.24 21.10 2.00
N VAL A 82 81.88 21.10 0.83
CA VAL A 82 81.24 20.75 -0.44
C VAL A 82 80.74 19.29 -0.42
N TYR A 83 81.54 18.33 0.03
CA TYR A 83 81.13 16.92 0.05
C TYR A 83 80.04 16.61 1.08
N LYS A 84 79.90 17.43 2.12
CA LYS A 84 78.82 17.29 3.10
C LYS A 84 77.46 17.70 2.52
N ASP A 85 77.45 18.72 1.65
CA ASP A 85 76.22 19.22 1.02
C ASP A 85 75.93 18.54 -0.33
N MET A 86 76.90 17.85 -0.92
CA MET A 86 76.74 17.10 -2.16
C MET A 86 76.03 15.77 -1.95
N VAL A 87 75.20 15.42 -2.93
CA VAL A 87 74.53 14.11 -2.97
C VAL A 87 75.33 13.17 -3.86
N THR A 88 75.72 12.02 -3.33
CA THR A 88 76.43 11.00 -4.10
C THR A 88 75.46 10.18 -4.96
N LYS A 89 75.96 9.59 -6.05
CA LYS A 89 75.16 8.68 -6.89
C LYS A 89 74.56 7.52 -6.10
N ALA A 90 75.30 6.98 -5.13
CA ALA A 90 74.82 5.93 -4.22
C ALA A 90 73.64 6.42 -3.37
N HIS A 91 73.68 7.66 -2.86
CA HIS A 91 72.56 8.24 -2.13
C HIS A 91 71.31 8.42 -3.02
N GLN A 92 71.49 8.88 -4.26
CA GLN A 92 70.40 8.97 -5.23
C GLN A 92 69.78 7.60 -5.54
N GLU A 93 70.60 6.57 -5.76
CA GLU A 93 70.12 5.23 -6.07
C GLU A 93 69.29 4.62 -4.93
N ILE A 94 69.74 4.78 -3.69
CA ILE A 94 68.99 4.28 -2.53
C ILE A 94 67.68 5.04 -2.35
N ALA A 95 67.68 6.37 -2.53
CA ALA A 95 66.45 7.17 -2.49
C ALA A 95 65.46 6.72 -3.58
N LEU A 96 65.94 6.46 -4.80
CA LEU A 96 65.11 5.95 -5.88
C LEU A 96 64.55 4.56 -5.57
N GLN A 97 65.35 3.64 -5.02
CA GLN A 97 64.88 2.32 -4.61
C GLN A 97 63.78 2.41 -3.54
N GLN A 98 63.92 3.33 -2.57
CA GLN A 98 62.88 3.57 -1.56
C GLN A 98 61.59 4.10 -2.21
N ILE A 99 61.69 5.09 -3.10
CA ILE A 99 60.53 5.63 -3.82
C ILE A 99 59.86 4.52 -4.64
N MET A 100 60.62 3.70 -5.35
CA MET A 100 60.09 2.57 -6.12
C MET A 100 59.37 1.56 -5.23
N ALA A 101 59.95 1.20 -4.08
CA ALA A 101 59.31 0.29 -3.14
C ALA A 101 57.97 0.84 -2.60
N HIS A 102 57.90 2.15 -2.32
CA HIS A 102 56.66 2.81 -1.92
C HIS A 102 55.62 2.82 -3.04
N LEU A 103 56.02 3.11 -4.28
CA LEU A 103 55.11 3.04 -5.43
C LEU A 103 54.58 1.62 -5.66
N ASP A 104 55.41 0.61 -5.46
CA ASP A 104 54.99 -0.79 -5.57
C ASP A 104 54.03 -1.21 -4.46
N ALA A 105 54.19 -0.69 -3.24
CA ALA A 105 53.24 -0.88 -2.15
C ALA A 105 51.87 -0.24 -2.49
N ILE A 106 51.87 1.02 -2.93
CA ILE A 106 50.65 1.73 -3.36
C ILE A 106 49.94 0.97 -4.48
N ARG A 107 50.70 0.44 -5.45
CA ARG A 107 50.14 -0.35 -6.56
C ARG A 107 49.47 -1.63 -6.06
N LYS A 108 50.06 -2.32 -5.07
CA LYS A 108 49.46 -3.51 -4.45
C LYS A 108 48.16 -3.16 -3.73
N ASP A 109 48.16 -2.08 -2.95
CA ASP A 109 46.97 -1.62 -2.23
C ASP A 109 45.83 -1.26 -3.21
N MET A 110 46.15 -0.58 -4.31
CA MET A 110 45.18 -0.27 -5.37
C MET A 110 44.55 -1.55 -5.95
N VAL A 111 45.37 -2.56 -6.29
CA VAL A 111 44.88 -3.84 -6.83
C VAL A 111 44.04 -4.60 -5.81
N ILE A 112 44.42 -4.59 -4.52
CA ILE A 112 43.64 -5.21 -3.45
C ILE A 112 42.27 -4.52 -3.34
N LEU A 113 42.25 -3.20 -3.32
CA LEU A 113 41.04 -2.41 -3.18
C LEU A 113 40.08 -2.61 -4.38
N GLU A 114 40.62 -2.69 -5.60
CA GLU A 114 39.87 -3.04 -6.82
C GLU A 114 39.28 -4.46 -6.79
N LYS A 115 40.08 -5.45 -6.40
CA LYS A 115 39.68 -6.87 -6.45
C LYS A 115 38.83 -7.32 -5.27
N SER A 116 39.05 -6.76 -4.09
CA SER A 116 38.37 -7.15 -2.85
C SER A 116 37.16 -6.25 -2.62
N GLU A 117 37.39 -4.98 -2.32
CA GLU A 117 36.36 -4.13 -1.73
C GLU A 117 35.34 -3.70 -2.78
N PHE A 118 35.79 -3.23 -3.95
CA PHE A 118 34.87 -2.82 -5.00
C PHE A 118 34.10 -4.00 -5.61
N ALA A 119 34.74 -5.17 -5.75
CA ALA A 119 34.05 -6.37 -6.23
C ALA A 119 32.97 -6.82 -5.24
N ASN A 120 33.29 -6.84 -3.95
CA ASN A 120 32.34 -7.17 -2.89
C ASN A 120 31.17 -6.18 -2.86
N LEU A 121 31.44 -4.87 -2.86
CA LEU A 121 30.41 -3.83 -2.87
C LEU A 121 29.51 -3.92 -4.11
N ARG A 122 30.07 -4.17 -5.30
CA ARG A 122 29.27 -4.39 -6.51
C ARG A 122 28.38 -5.63 -6.37
N SER A 123 28.94 -6.74 -5.90
CA SER A 123 28.19 -7.98 -5.70
C SER A 123 27.04 -7.80 -4.70
N GLU A 124 27.29 -7.12 -3.59
CA GLU A 124 26.32 -6.83 -2.55
C GLU A 124 25.24 -5.87 -3.06
N ASN A 125 25.62 -4.83 -3.82
CA ASN A 125 24.67 -3.93 -4.46
C ASN A 125 23.75 -4.68 -5.44
N THR A 126 24.29 -5.59 -6.27
CA THR A 126 23.44 -6.40 -7.17
C THR A 126 22.53 -7.36 -6.41
N LYS A 127 22.99 -7.90 -5.27
CA LYS A 127 22.18 -8.77 -4.42
C LYS A 127 21.04 -7.99 -3.78
N MET A 128 21.32 -6.82 -3.19
CA MET A 128 20.30 -5.95 -2.62
C MET A 128 19.26 -5.51 -3.66
N LYS A 129 19.68 -5.19 -4.90
CA LYS A 129 18.75 -4.88 -5.99
C LYS A 129 17.81 -6.05 -6.30
N ARG A 130 18.34 -7.26 -6.41
CA ARG A 130 17.53 -8.48 -6.65
C ARG A 130 16.55 -8.74 -5.50
N GLU A 131 16.98 -8.59 -4.25
CA GLU A 131 16.09 -8.77 -3.10
C GLU A 131 14.99 -7.71 -3.07
N LEU A 132 15.30 -6.47 -3.40
CA LEU A 132 14.32 -5.38 -3.51
C LEU A 132 13.29 -5.68 -4.60
N GLU A 133 13.73 -6.08 -5.79
CA GLU A 133 12.83 -6.48 -6.89
C GLU A 133 11.92 -7.65 -6.49
N GLN A 134 12.47 -8.66 -5.81
CA GLN A 134 11.69 -9.78 -5.30
C GLN A 134 10.64 -9.34 -4.28
N LEU A 135 10.99 -8.48 -3.32
CA LEU A 135 10.06 -7.94 -2.33
C LEU A 135 8.97 -7.09 -3.00
N GLN A 136 9.33 -6.28 -3.99
CA GLN A 136 8.39 -5.46 -4.74
C GLN A 136 7.38 -6.33 -5.50
N ASN A 137 7.85 -7.41 -6.15
CA ASN A 137 6.98 -8.34 -6.86
C ASN A 137 6.03 -9.08 -5.89
N ARG A 138 6.56 -9.60 -4.78
CA ARG A 138 5.74 -10.24 -3.73
C ARG A 138 4.68 -9.31 -3.17
N LEU A 139 5.04 -8.05 -2.87
CA LEU A 139 4.09 -7.06 -2.37
C LEU A 139 2.99 -6.77 -3.40
N LYS A 140 3.35 -6.68 -4.68
CA LYS A 140 2.39 -6.46 -5.77
C LYS A 140 1.44 -7.64 -5.92
N GLU A 141 1.95 -8.88 -5.86
CA GLU A 141 1.15 -10.11 -5.91
C GLU A 141 0.19 -10.21 -4.72
N GLU A 142 0.68 -10.04 -3.49
CA GLU A 142 -0.15 -10.06 -2.29
C GLU A 142 -1.20 -8.94 -2.30
N SER A 143 -0.85 -7.73 -2.75
CA SER A 143 -1.82 -6.65 -2.91
C SER A 143 -2.92 -6.98 -3.92
N GLN A 144 -2.56 -7.59 -5.05
CA GLN A 144 -3.53 -8.04 -6.06
C GLN A 144 -4.41 -9.16 -5.53
N LYS A 145 -3.84 -10.11 -4.79
CA LYS A 145 -4.56 -11.21 -4.15
C LYS A 145 -5.57 -10.68 -3.13
N VAL A 146 -5.15 -9.84 -2.18
CA VAL A 146 -6.04 -9.21 -1.20
C VAL A 146 -7.16 -8.42 -1.88
N ARG A 147 -6.85 -7.70 -2.97
CA ARG A 147 -7.86 -6.97 -3.75
C ARG A 147 -8.88 -7.90 -4.41
N ALA A 148 -8.43 -9.03 -4.96
CA ALA A 148 -9.31 -10.02 -5.57
C ALA A 148 -10.18 -10.73 -4.52
N GLU A 149 -9.61 -11.13 -3.39
CA GLU A 149 -10.30 -11.70 -2.23
C GLU A 149 -11.37 -10.73 -1.71
N THR A 150 -11.01 -9.49 -1.44
CA THR A 150 -11.95 -8.46 -0.97
C THR A 150 -13.10 -8.24 -1.96
N LYS A 151 -12.81 -8.24 -3.26
CA LYS A 151 -13.85 -8.10 -4.30
C LYS A 151 -14.78 -9.30 -4.32
N LEU A 152 -14.25 -10.51 -4.13
CA LEU A 152 -15.04 -11.73 -4.04
C LEU A 152 -15.95 -11.70 -2.80
N ASP A 153 -15.41 -11.31 -1.64
CA ASP A 153 -16.16 -11.21 -0.39
C ASP A 153 -17.33 -10.23 -0.52
N ILE A 154 -17.09 -9.04 -1.09
CA ILE A 154 -18.14 -8.04 -1.36
C ILE A 154 -19.21 -8.60 -2.30
N ASN A 155 -18.80 -9.35 -3.34
CA ASN A 155 -19.75 -9.93 -4.29
C ASN A 155 -20.60 -11.03 -3.65
N LEU A 156 -19.99 -11.89 -2.83
CA LEU A 156 -20.71 -12.94 -2.11
C LEU A 156 -21.70 -12.33 -1.12
N GLU A 157 -21.28 -11.30 -0.38
CA GLU A 157 -22.17 -10.63 0.57
C GLU A 157 -23.29 -9.86 -0.12
N ARG A 158 -23.01 -9.23 -1.27
CA ARG A 158 -24.04 -8.62 -2.11
C ARG A 158 -25.06 -9.65 -2.60
N SER A 159 -24.61 -10.83 -3.03
CA SER A 159 -25.51 -11.91 -3.45
C SER A 159 -26.40 -12.36 -2.29
N ARG A 160 -25.82 -12.62 -1.12
CA ARG A 160 -26.58 -13.00 0.08
C ARG A 160 -27.62 -11.96 0.47
N MET A 161 -27.22 -10.69 0.46
CA MET A 161 -28.14 -9.58 0.76
C MET A 161 -29.28 -9.50 -0.25
N SER A 162 -28.98 -9.70 -1.54
CA SER A 162 -30.00 -9.76 -2.59
C SER A 162 -30.97 -10.91 -2.38
N ASP A 163 -30.47 -12.11 -2.09
CA ASP A 163 -31.31 -13.29 -1.85
C ASP A 163 -32.22 -13.07 -0.63
N MET A 164 -31.65 -12.58 0.48
CA MET A 164 -32.43 -12.22 1.68
C MET A 164 -33.48 -11.15 1.40
N PHE A 165 -33.16 -10.16 0.58
CA PHE A 165 -34.12 -9.12 0.19
C PHE A 165 -35.26 -9.71 -0.64
N THR A 166 -34.97 -10.57 -1.61
CA THR A 166 -36.01 -11.24 -2.41
C THR A 166 -36.90 -12.16 -1.57
N ASP A 167 -36.33 -12.86 -0.59
CA ASP A 167 -37.08 -13.67 0.36
C ASP A 167 -38.00 -12.81 1.26
N GLN A 168 -37.52 -11.65 1.70
CA GLN A 168 -38.34 -10.69 2.46
C GLN A 168 -39.46 -10.10 1.62
N GLU A 169 -39.18 -9.72 0.38
CA GLU A 169 -40.17 -9.21 -0.57
C GLU A 169 -41.26 -10.26 -0.82
N LYS A 170 -40.88 -11.53 -1.01
CA LYS A 170 -41.82 -12.64 -1.15
C LYS A 170 -42.71 -12.80 0.09
N LYS A 171 -42.13 -12.83 1.29
CA LYS A 171 -42.90 -12.93 2.55
C LYS A 171 -43.85 -11.75 2.73
N LEU A 172 -43.41 -10.55 2.36
CA LEU A 172 -44.25 -9.36 2.40
C LEU A 172 -45.42 -9.48 1.43
N MET A 173 -45.18 -9.99 0.22
CA MET A 173 -46.23 -10.23 -0.77
C MET A 173 -47.24 -11.28 -0.30
N GLU A 174 -46.76 -12.39 0.28
CA GLU A 174 -47.61 -13.43 0.88
C GLU A 174 -48.47 -12.86 2.02
N ALA A 175 -47.87 -12.14 2.96
CA ALA A 175 -48.59 -11.50 4.07
C ALA A 175 -49.61 -10.45 3.60
N THR A 176 -49.27 -9.70 2.54
CA THR A 176 -50.19 -8.73 1.93
C THR A 176 -51.37 -9.43 1.25
N SER A 177 -51.11 -10.54 0.55
CA SER A 177 -52.16 -11.37 -0.06
C SER A 177 -53.09 -11.98 1.01
N GLU A 178 -52.53 -12.53 2.08
CA GLU A 178 -53.30 -13.06 3.21
C GLU A 178 -54.14 -11.96 3.88
N PHE A 179 -53.58 -10.77 4.07
CA PHE A 179 -54.29 -9.62 4.60
C PHE A 179 -55.48 -9.23 3.72
N HIS A 180 -55.29 -9.17 2.40
CA HIS A 180 -56.38 -8.89 1.46
C HIS A 180 -57.45 -9.97 1.46
N HIS A 181 -57.06 -11.24 1.55
CA HIS A 181 -58.02 -12.34 1.63
C HIS A 181 -58.89 -12.24 2.89
N LYS A 182 -58.26 -12.09 4.06
CA LYS A 182 -58.98 -11.89 5.34
C LYS A 182 -59.86 -10.65 5.32
N LYS A 183 -59.42 -9.56 4.68
CA LYS A 183 -60.22 -8.36 4.51
C LYS A 183 -61.47 -8.63 3.68
N ALA A 184 -61.35 -9.36 2.57
CA ALA A 184 -62.49 -9.73 1.73
C ALA A 184 -63.48 -10.65 2.47
N ASP A 185 -62.98 -11.61 3.26
CA ASP A 185 -63.82 -12.47 4.09
C ASP A 185 -64.61 -11.65 5.12
N LEU A 186 -63.93 -10.72 5.83
CA LEU A 186 -64.59 -9.81 6.77
C LEU A 186 -65.63 -8.89 6.08
N GLU A 187 -65.36 -8.41 4.87
CA GLU A 187 -66.32 -7.62 4.09
C GLU A 187 -67.54 -8.46 3.70
N SER A 188 -67.35 -9.71 3.28
CA SER A 188 -68.43 -10.67 2.98
C SER A 188 -69.28 -10.97 4.21
N ASP A 189 -68.66 -11.27 5.35
CA ASP A 189 -69.35 -11.53 6.62
C ASP A 189 -70.18 -10.31 7.05
N ASN A 190 -69.61 -9.11 6.95
CA ASN A 190 -70.33 -7.86 7.23
C ASN A 190 -71.53 -7.68 6.28
N MET A 191 -71.39 -7.98 4.99
CA MET A 191 -72.51 -7.92 4.04
C MET A 191 -73.61 -8.93 4.41
N GLU A 192 -73.26 -10.14 4.83
CA GLU A 192 -74.23 -11.14 5.27
C GLU A 192 -74.98 -10.71 6.55
N ILE A 193 -74.25 -10.19 7.54
CA ILE A 193 -74.83 -9.65 8.78
C ILE A 193 -75.78 -8.49 8.47
N ASN A 194 -75.35 -7.53 7.65
CA ASN A 194 -76.20 -6.40 7.25
C ASN A 194 -77.47 -6.88 6.53
N ARG A 195 -77.35 -7.86 5.62
CA ARG A 195 -78.53 -8.45 4.95
C ARG A 195 -79.49 -9.11 5.94
N LYS A 196 -78.98 -9.83 6.95
CA LYS A 196 -79.82 -10.43 8.01
C LYS A 196 -80.54 -9.36 8.82
N ILE A 197 -79.84 -8.28 9.18
CA ILE A 197 -80.41 -7.13 9.88
C ILE A 197 -81.54 -6.51 9.03
N ASP A 198 -81.29 -6.27 7.74
CA ASP A 198 -82.29 -5.70 6.84
C ASP A 198 -83.55 -6.56 6.73
N LEU A 199 -83.39 -7.89 6.63
CA LEU A 199 -84.51 -8.84 6.63
C LEU A 199 -85.30 -8.83 7.94
N GLN A 200 -84.61 -8.79 9.09
CA GLN A 200 -85.26 -8.70 10.41
C GLN A 200 -85.99 -7.37 10.58
N VAL A 201 -85.39 -6.26 10.13
CA VAL A 201 -86.04 -4.94 10.16
C VAL A 201 -87.29 -4.94 9.29
N ALA A 202 -87.24 -5.51 8.10
CA ALA A 202 -88.41 -5.64 7.22
C ALA A 202 -89.50 -6.52 7.85
N SER A 203 -89.14 -7.68 8.41
CA SER A 203 -90.11 -8.57 9.05
C SER A 203 -90.78 -7.92 10.27
N LEU A 204 -90.01 -7.25 11.13
CA LEU A 204 -90.53 -6.51 12.28
C LEU A 204 -91.45 -5.35 11.85
N LYS A 205 -91.11 -4.63 10.77
CA LYS A 205 -91.98 -3.59 10.20
C LYS A 205 -93.31 -4.18 9.73
N THR A 206 -93.29 -5.29 8.99
CA THR A 206 -94.53 -5.95 8.54
C THR A 206 -95.39 -6.45 9.70
N LEU A 207 -94.77 -7.01 10.75
CA LEU A 207 -95.46 -7.45 11.96
C LEU A 207 -96.09 -6.23 12.66
N LEU A 208 -95.35 -5.14 12.83
CA LEU A 208 -95.85 -3.91 13.41
C LEU A 208 -97.05 -3.33 12.64
N GLU A 209 -96.98 -3.30 11.31
CA GLU A 209 -98.11 -2.87 10.46
C GLU A 209 -99.31 -3.80 10.64
N SER A 210 -99.10 -5.11 10.68
CA SER A 210 -100.18 -6.08 10.91
C SER A 210 -100.87 -5.90 12.26
N LEU A 211 -100.10 -5.64 13.32
CA LEU A 211 -100.64 -5.36 14.66
C LEU A 211 -101.39 -4.03 14.70
N LYS A 212 -100.85 -2.98 14.07
CA LYS A 212 -101.56 -1.69 13.93
C LYS A 212 -102.92 -1.89 13.25
N LEU A 213 -102.98 -2.66 12.16
CA LEU A 213 -104.23 -2.96 11.46
C LEU A 213 -105.20 -3.80 12.32
N GLU A 214 -104.70 -4.75 13.12
CA GLU A 214 -105.50 -5.53 14.06
C GLU A 214 -106.12 -4.65 15.14
N THR A 215 -105.36 -3.71 15.72
CA THR A 215 -105.87 -2.72 16.66
C THR A 215 -106.97 -1.86 16.04
N VAL A 216 -106.79 -1.39 14.81
CA VAL A 216 -107.82 -0.63 14.09
C VAL A 216 -109.10 -1.47 13.89
N ARG A 217 -108.98 -2.75 13.52
CA ARG A 217 -110.15 -3.66 13.36
C ARG A 217 -110.87 -3.93 14.67
N TYR A 218 -110.12 -4.10 15.76
CA TYR A 218 -110.69 -4.29 17.10
C TYR A 218 -111.50 -3.06 17.54
N LEU A 219 -110.97 -1.86 17.30
CA LEU A 219 -111.66 -0.60 17.58
C LEU A 219 -112.90 -0.38 16.70
N ALA A 220 -112.91 -0.91 15.47
CA ALA A 220 -114.05 -0.84 14.54
C ALA A 220 -115.15 -1.90 14.79
N GLY A 221 -115.03 -2.76 15.81
CA GLY A 221 -116.12 -3.62 16.29
C GLY A 221 -116.31 -4.98 15.58
N ASN A 222 -115.35 -5.47 14.81
CA ASN A 222 -115.45 -6.77 14.09
C ASN A 222 -114.38 -7.79 14.56
N PRO A 223 -114.68 -8.68 15.53
CA PRO A 223 -113.72 -9.70 16.00
C PRO A 223 -113.60 -10.91 15.05
N ARG A 224 -112.39 -11.49 14.98
CA ARG A 224 -112.05 -12.68 14.15
C ARG A 224 -112.85 -13.94 14.57
N PRO A 225 -113.27 -14.80 13.63
CA PRO A 225 -113.82 -16.12 13.97
C PRO A 225 -112.72 -17.12 14.37
N GLN A 226 -112.93 -17.85 15.47
CA GLN A 226 -112.07 -18.96 15.92
C GLN A 226 -112.22 -20.18 15.00
N ARG A 227 -111.11 -20.71 14.48
CA ARG A 227 -111.08 -21.99 13.77
C ARG A 227 -111.00 -23.16 14.77
N LYS A 228 -112.05 -23.98 14.85
CA LYS A 228 -112.03 -25.30 15.51
C LYS A 228 -111.36 -26.34 14.60
N ASN A 229 -110.59 -27.25 15.22
CA ASN A 229 -110.00 -28.43 14.57
C ASN A 229 -111.10 -29.39 14.08
N GLY A 230 -110.99 -29.83 12.82
CA GLY A 230 -111.88 -30.80 12.19
C GLY A 230 -111.40 -31.13 10.78
N SER A 231 -111.20 -32.42 10.53
CA SER A 231 -110.69 -33.07 9.32
C SER A 231 -111.36 -32.63 8.01
N GLY A 232 -110.56 -32.44 6.97
CA GLY A 232 -111.04 -32.25 5.60
C GLY A 232 -109.91 -31.93 4.63
N ARG A 233 -109.47 -32.93 3.87
CA ARG A 233 -108.51 -32.77 2.76
C ARG A 233 -108.98 -31.66 1.81
N ARG A 234 -108.08 -30.74 1.48
CA ARG A 234 -108.03 -30.06 0.19
C ARG A 234 -106.58 -29.65 -0.11
N THR A 235 -105.98 -30.42 -1.00
CA THR A 235 -104.81 -30.07 -1.81
C THR A 235 -105.16 -28.89 -2.72
N VAL A 236 -104.38 -27.81 -2.68
CA VAL A 236 -104.27 -26.78 -3.72
C VAL A 236 -102.96 -25.99 -3.49
N PRO A 237 -102.35 -25.42 -4.54
CA PRO A 237 -100.97 -25.73 -4.92
C PRO A 237 -99.97 -24.67 -4.47
N ALA A 238 -98.72 -25.11 -4.31
CA ALA A 238 -97.55 -24.25 -4.30
C ALA A 238 -97.26 -23.85 -5.76
N ASP A 239 -97.60 -22.62 -6.13
CA ASP A 239 -97.00 -21.87 -7.25
C ASP A 239 -97.76 -20.55 -7.43
N VAL A 240 -97.27 -19.47 -6.83
CA VAL A 240 -97.23 -18.10 -7.41
C VAL A 240 -96.27 -17.29 -6.54
N PHE A 241 -95.02 -17.15 -6.96
CA PHE A 241 -94.20 -15.92 -6.91
C PHE A 241 -92.78 -16.27 -7.40
N ALA A 242 -92.70 -16.61 -8.69
CA ALA A 242 -91.46 -16.54 -9.44
C ALA A 242 -91.50 -15.24 -10.25
N PHE A 243 -90.60 -14.30 -9.94
CA PHE A 243 -90.24 -13.22 -10.85
C PHE A 243 -88.76 -13.37 -11.21
N PRO A 244 -88.42 -13.49 -12.50
CA PRO A 244 -87.05 -13.72 -12.94
C PRO A 244 -86.34 -12.39 -13.17
N LEU A 245 -85.11 -12.26 -12.67
CA LEU A 245 -84.13 -11.35 -13.24
C LEU A 245 -82.83 -12.13 -13.47
N SER A 246 -82.75 -12.69 -14.67
CA SER A 246 -81.49 -13.06 -15.29
C SER A 246 -80.70 -11.78 -15.57
N HIS A 247 -79.53 -11.62 -14.96
CA HIS A 247 -78.41 -10.98 -15.64
C HIS A 247 -77.11 -11.73 -15.35
N ARG A 248 -76.68 -12.38 -16.43
CA ARG A 248 -75.43 -13.08 -16.65
C ARG A 248 -74.41 -12.04 -17.13
N LEU A 249 -73.41 -11.71 -16.31
CA LEU A 249 -72.18 -11.01 -16.71
C LEU A 249 -71.03 -11.61 -15.89
N LEU A 250 -70.38 -12.64 -16.44
CA LEU A 250 -69.08 -12.57 -17.13
C LEU A 250 -67.89 -12.34 -16.18
N LEU A 251 -67.27 -13.47 -15.78
CA LEU A 251 -65.86 -13.55 -15.42
C LEU A 251 -64.99 -13.04 -16.57
N PRO A 252 -63.89 -12.32 -16.30
CA PRO A 252 -62.75 -12.31 -17.21
C PRO A 252 -61.74 -13.37 -16.77
N ARG A 253 -61.66 -14.44 -17.55
CA ARG A 253 -60.47 -15.30 -17.65
C ARG A 253 -59.43 -14.58 -18.53
N HIS A 254 -58.19 -14.60 -18.07
CA HIS A 254 -56.93 -14.59 -18.81
C HIS A 254 -56.90 -14.06 -20.25
N ARG A 255 -56.12 -13.00 -20.46
CA ARG A 255 -55.49 -12.71 -21.74
C ARG A 255 -54.05 -13.23 -21.71
N SER A 256 -53.84 -14.42 -22.25
CA SER A 256 -52.55 -14.87 -22.76
C SER A 256 -52.25 -14.08 -24.03
N GLY A 257 -51.41 -13.06 -23.93
CA GLY A 257 -50.81 -12.36 -25.05
C GLY A 257 -49.51 -13.08 -25.43
N SER A 258 -49.61 -13.94 -26.43
CA SER A 258 -48.48 -14.47 -27.19
C SER A 258 -47.78 -13.33 -27.94
N VAL A 259 -46.47 -13.25 -27.73
CA VAL A 259 -45.48 -12.54 -28.53
C VAL A 259 -45.61 -12.89 -30.02
N PRO A 260 -45.37 -11.94 -30.94
CA PRO A 260 -44.68 -12.26 -32.18
C PRO A 260 -43.28 -11.61 -32.21
N PRO A 261 -42.30 -12.27 -32.84
CA PRO A 261 -40.91 -11.84 -32.88
C PRO A 261 -40.71 -10.76 -33.94
N VAL A 262 -39.82 -9.81 -33.69
CA VAL A 262 -39.15 -9.07 -34.76
C VAL A 262 -37.66 -9.03 -34.47
N GLU A 263 -36.95 -9.61 -35.43
CA GLU A 263 -35.52 -9.66 -35.62
C GLU A 263 -34.87 -8.27 -35.79
N VAL A 264 -33.65 -8.18 -35.25
CA VAL A 264 -32.41 -7.65 -35.87
C VAL A 264 -32.41 -6.23 -36.47
N ASN A 265 -31.64 -5.34 -35.81
CA ASN A 265 -30.59 -4.46 -36.39
C ASN A 265 -29.84 -3.83 -35.20
N ALA A 266 -28.57 -4.14 -34.91
CA ALA A 266 -27.34 -3.73 -35.61
C ALA A 266 -27.19 -2.20 -35.75
N ALA A 267 -26.04 -1.70 -35.25
CA ALA A 267 -25.44 -0.36 -35.42
C ALA A 267 -25.82 0.78 -34.44
N LEU A 268 -25.08 0.91 -33.34
CA LEU A 268 -24.02 1.92 -33.10
C LEU A 268 -23.39 1.73 -31.72
#